data_AF-A0A0M3KCF6-F1
#
_entry.id   AF-A0A0M3KCF6-F1
#
_cell.length_a   1.000
_cell.length_b   1.000
_cell.length_c   1.000
_cell.angle_alpha   90.00
_cell.angle_beta   90.00
_cell.angle_gamma   90.00
#
_symmetry.space_group_name_H-M   'P 1'
#
loop_
_entity.id
_entity.type
_entity.pdbx_description
1 polymer ?
#
loop_
_entity_poly.entity_id
_entity_poly.type
_entity_poly.pdbx_seq_one_letter_code
_entity_poly.pdbx_strand_id
1 'polypeptide(L)'
;MQLLITVRNRSSDHYAKLSRLVNLQIDVPEKGTVNDVAEILSKRVKVPPQSFRIILCGKVLGGATPLKSLLLGPQTLVLNDDSL
;
A
#
# COMPACT_ATOMS: atom_id res chain seq x y z
N MET A 1 -7.47 8.06 6.37
CA MET A 1 -6.57 7.22 7.18
C MET A 1 -5.28 7.04 6.40
N GLN A 2 -4.14 7.27 7.03
CA GLN A 2 -2.84 7.10 6.39
C GLN A 2 -2.29 5.69 6.63
N LEU A 3 -1.69 5.09 5.60
CA LEU A 3 -1.09 3.76 5.62
C LEU A 3 0.28 3.74 4.96
N LEU A 4 1.29 3.32 5.72
CA LEU A 4 2.60 2.86 5.25
C LEU A 4 2.47 1.43 4.73
N ILE A 5 2.75 1.26 3.46
CA ILE A 5 2.65 0.00 2.74
C ILE A 5 3.99 -0.29 2.08
N THR A 6 4.49 -1.50 2.30
CA THR A 6 5.62 -2.03 1.56
C THR A 6 5.14 -2.75 0.30
N VAL A 7 5.49 -2.22 -0.86
CA VAL A 7 5.26 -2.86 -2.16
C VAL A 7 6.52 -3.61 -2.56
N ARG A 8 6.40 -4.93 -2.71
CA ARG A 8 7.48 -5.78 -3.21
C ARG A 8 7.20 -6.17 -4.66
N ASN A 9 8.10 -5.79 -5.54
CA ASN A 9 8.07 -6.25 -6.92
C ASN A 9 8.54 -7.71 -6.99
N ARG A 10 7.68 -8.59 -7.53
CA ARG A 10 8.00 -10.02 -7.76
C ARG A 10 8.25 -10.35 -9.24
N SER A 11 8.14 -9.36 -10.13
CA SER A 11 8.42 -9.56 -11.56
C SER A 11 9.93 -9.69 -11.78
N SER A 12 10.34 -10.72 -12.53
CA SER A 12 11.71 -10.89 -13.01
C SER A 12 12.04 -9.93 -14.15
N ASP A 13 11.05 -9.61 -15.01
CA ASP A 13 11.34 -9.04 -16.33
C ASP A 13 10.58 -7.72 -16.64
N HIS A 14 9.27 -7.67 -16.44
CA HIS A 14 8.43 -6.56 -16.94
C HIS A 14 8.48 -5.29 -16.10
N TYR A 15 8.79 -5.39 -14.81
CA TYR A 15 8.86 -4.24 -13.90
C TYR A 15 10.25 -4.06 -13.28
N ALA A 16 11.31 -4.61 -13.89
CA ALA A 16 12.66 -4.63 -13.31
C ALA A 16 13.23 -3.24 -12.96
N LYS A 17 12.71 -2.16 -13.56
CA LYS A 17 13.08 -0.76 -13.25
C LYS A 17 12.50 -0.23 -11.94
N LEU A 18 11.44 -0.85 -11.41
CA LEU A 18 10.92 -0.53 -10.08
C LEU A 18 11.81 -1.20 -9.04
N SER A 19 12.29 -0.42 -8.06
CA SER A 19 13.01 -0.95 -6.90
C SER A 19 12.32 -2.20 -6.38
N ARG A 20 13.11 -3.24 -6.10
CA ARG A 20 12.61 -4.55 -5.63
C ARG A 20 11.64 -4.44 -4.46
N LEU A 21 11.81 -3.40 -3.65
CA LEU A 21 10.99 -3.05 -2.51
C LEU A 21 10.86 -1.52 -2.41
N VAL A 22 9.64 -1.03 -2.17
CA VAL A 22 9.35 0.39 -1.96
C VAL A 22 8.38 0.54 -0.81
N ASN A 23 8.66 1.47 0.11
CA ASN A 23 7.74 1.86 1.17
C ASN A 23 6.97 3.11 0.72
N LEU A 24 5.64 3.06 0.77
CA LEU A 24 4.75 4.12 0.31
C LEU A 24 3.78 4.48 1.43
N GLN A 25 3.71 5.76 1.77
CA GLN A 25 2.66 6.29 2.64
C GLN A 25 1.49 6.76 1.78
N ILE A 26 0.34 6.10 1.88
CA ILE A 26 -0.86 6.43 1.12
C ILE A 26 -1.99 6.89 2.05
N ASP A 27 -2.84 7.77 1.54
CA ASP A 27 -4.06 8.19 2.21
C ASP A 27 -5.26 7.47 1.61
N VAL A 28 -6.02 6.80 2.47
CA VAL A 28 -7.19 6.00 2.09
C VAL A 28 -8.42 6.52 2.83
N PRO A 29 -9.62 6.48 2.23
CA PRO A 29 -10.85 6.86 2.92
C PRO A 29 -11.02 6.09 4.23
N GLU A 30 -11.63 6.74 5.24
CA GLU A 30 -11.82 6.14 6.56
C GLU A 30 -12.68 4.86 6.51
N LYS A 31 -13.64 4.80 5.59
CA LYS A 31 -14.48 3.64 5.30
C LYS A 31 -13.95 2.80 4.13
N GLY A 32 -12.66 2.97 3.79
CA GLY A 32 -12.03 2.30 2.66
C GLY A 32 -11.85 0.80 2.87
N THR A 33 -11.58 0.15 1.77
CA THR A 33 -11.38 -1.29 1.59
C THR A 33 -9.99 -1.57 1.03
N VAL A 34 -9.64 -2.84 0.96
CA VAL A 34 -8.38 -3.29 0.34
C VAL A 34 -8.35 -2.96 -1.16
N ASN A 35 -9.49 -2.88 -1.85
CA ASN A 35 -9.55 -2.41 -3.23
C ASN A 35 -9.13 -0.95 -3.37
N ASP A 36 -9.57 -0.08 -2.47
CA ASP A 36 -9.17 1.34 -2.49
C ASP A 36 -7.64 1.48 -2.37
N VAL A 37 -7.01 0.65 -1.53
CA VAL A 37 -5.56 0.55 -1.42
C VAL A 37 -4.93 0.16 -2.76
N ALA A 38 -5.42 -0.91 -3.40
CA ALA A 38 -4.90 -1.39 -4.67
C ALA A 38 -5.05 -0.33 -5.78
N GLU A 39 -6.16 0.41 -5.79
CA GLU A 39 -6.38 1.51 -6.73
C GLU A 39 -5.38 2.65 -6.52
N ILE A 40 -5.13 3.07 -5.28
CA ILE A 40 -4.16 4.13 -4.99
C ILE A 40 -2.75 3.69 -5.37
N LEU A 41 -2.37 2.45 -5.02
CA LEU A 41 -1.08 1.88 -5.40
C LEU A 41 -0.92 1.79 -6.92
N SER A 42 -1.98 1.38 -7.63
CA SER A 42 -1.95 1.25 -9.09
C SER A 42 -1.54 2.55 -9.79
N LYS A 43 -2.11 3.68 -9.34
CA LYS A 43 -1.78 5.01 -9.85
C LYS A 43 -0.36 5.41 -9.52
N ARG A 44 0.13 5.07 -8.32
CA ARG A 44 1.43 5.50 -7.82
C ARG A 44 2.60 4.72 -8.44
N VAL A 45 2.46 3.42 -8.65
CA VAL A 45 3.51 2.58 -9.26
C VAL A 45 3.25 2.24 -10.72
N LYS A 46 2.14 2.71 -11.31
CA LYS A 46 1.74 2.48 -12.72
C LYS A 46 1.59 0.99 -13.06
N VAL A 47 0.92 0.24 -12.18
CA VAL A 47 0.66 -1.21 -12.33
C VAL A 47 -0.84 -1.45 -12.19
N PRO A 48 -1.49 -2.31 -12.99
CA PRO A 48 -2.91 -2.58 -12.86
C PRO A 48 -3.30 -3.07 -11.45
N PRO A 49 -4.45 -2.63 -10.88
CA PRO A 49 -4.85 -2.97 -9.51
C PRO A 49 -5.01 -4.48 -9.29
N GLN A 50 -5.37 -5.25 -10.33
CA GLN A 50 -5.51 -6.72 -10.23
C GLN A 50 -4.16 -7.44 -10.06
N SER A 51 -3.04 -6.75 -10.27
CA SER A 51 -1.70 -7.31 -10.14
C SER A 51 -1.21 -7.32 -8.69
N PHE A 52 -1.92 -6.65 -7.77
CA PHE A 52 -1.52 -6.61 -6.37
C PHE A 52 -2.13 -7.77 -5.58
N ARG A 53 -1.29 -8.44 -4.79
CA ARG A 53 -1.73 -9.28 -3.67
C ARG A 53 -1.38 -8.58 -2.37
N ILE A 54 -2.39 -8.13 -1.65
CA ILE A 54 -2.22 -7.47 -0.36
C ILE A 54 -2.24 -8.52 0.73
N ILE A 55 -1.18 -8.53 1.56
CA ILE A 55 -0.96 -9.55 2.58
C ILE A 55 -0.80 -8.85 3.93
N LEU A 56 -1.55 -9.30 4.94
CA LEU A 56 -1.41 -8.87 6.33
C LEU A 56 -1.26 -10.11 7.22
N CYS A 57 -0.21 -10.14 8.04
CA CYS A 57 0.08 -11.26 8.96
C CYS A 57 0.03 -12.65 8.29
N GLY A 58 0.57 -12.76 7.07
CA GLY A 58 0.59 -14.01 6.30
C GLY A 58 -0.70 -14.37 5.57
N LYS A 59 -1.79 -13.61 5.76
CA LYS A 59 -3.07 -13.82 5.08
C LYS A 59 -3.24 -12.87 3.90
N VAL A 60 -3.61 -13.42 2.74
CA VAL A 60 -4.03 -12.61 1.57
C VAL A 60 -5.40 -12.02 1.87
N LEU A 61 -5.51 -10.70 1.72
CA LEU A 61 -6.76 -9.98 1.97
C LEU A 61 -7.62 -9.93 0.71
N GLY A 62 -8.93 -10.04 0.88
CA GLY A 62 -9.89 -9.88 -0.20
C GLY A 62 -10.16 -8.40 -0.48
N GLY A 63 -10.50 -8.06 -1.73
CA GLY A 63 -10.72 -6.67 -2.14
C GLY A 63 -11.80 -5.93 -1.34
N ALA A 64 -12.89 -6.63 -1.00
CA ALA A 64 -14.00 -6.08 -0.21
C ALA A 64 -13.71 -6.02 1.30
N THR A 65 -12.55 -6.48 1.76
CA THR A 65 -12.20 -6.45 3.19
C THR A 65 -12.11 -5.00 3.67
N PRO A 66 -12.91 -4.59 4.69
CA PRO A 66 -12.85 -3.24 5.22
C PRO A 66 -11.54 -3.00 5.97
N LEU A 67 -10.88 -1.87 5.75
CA LEU A 67 -9.60 -1.58 6.41
C LEU A 67 -9.72 -1.47 7.93
N LYS A 68 -10.86 -0.97 8.43
CA LYS A 68 -11.13 -0.91 9.88
C LYS A 68 -11.13 -2.29 10.57
N SER A 69 -11.45 -3.36 9.83
CA SER A 69 -11.43 -4.72 10.37
C SER A 69 -10.02 -5.29 10.57
N LEU A 70 -9.01 -4.63 9.98
CA LEU A 70 -7.62 -5.07 10.00
C LEU A 70 -6.84 -4.59 11.24
N LEU A 71 -7.50 -3.84 12.14
CA LEU A 71 -6.92 -3.31 13.38
C LEU A 71 -5.57 -2.60 13.16
N LEU A 72 -5.46 -1.90 12.03
CA LEU A 72 -4.25 -1.15 11.69
C LEU A 72 -4.11 0.00 12.69
N GLY A 73 -3.04 -0.02 13.48
CA GLY A 73 -2.75 1.01 14.46
C GLY A 73 -2.48 2.37 13.81
N PRO A 74 -2.60 3.47 14.57
CA PRO A 74 -2.23 4.79 14.09
C PRO A 74 -0.74 4.80 13.72
N GLN A 75 -0.42 5.45 12.60
CA GLN A 75 0.97 5.63 12.19
C GLN A 75 1.50 6.95 12.71
N THR A 76 2.64 6.89 13.39
CA THR A 76 3.36 8.08 13.85
C THR A 76 4.26 8.58 12.74
N LEU A 77 4.00 9.78 12.25
CA LEU A 77 4.89 10.52 11.35
C LEU A 77 5.88 11.32 12.20
N VAL A 78 7.17 11.12 11.96
CA VAL A 78 8.22 12.06 12.38
C VAL A 78 8.59 12.85 11.14
N LEU A 79 8.14 14.10 11.07
CA LEU A 79 8.63 15.05 10.09
C LEU A 79 9.95 15.60 10.63
N ASN A 80 11.06 15.32 9.93
CA ASN A 80 12.29 16.06 10.20
C ASN A 80 12.13 17.44 9.59
N ASP A 81 12.06 18.44 10.47
CA ASP A 81 12.03 19.86 10.14
C ASP A 81 13.45 20.31 9.74
N ASP A 82 13.89 19.90 8.55
CA ASP A 82 15.12 20.41 7.91
C ASP A 82 14.75 21.41 6.80
N SER A 83 14.02 22.47 7.16
CA SER A 83 13.70 23.58 6.24
C SER A 83 13.57 24.90 6.99
N LEU A 84 14.73 25.49 7.35
CA LEU A 84 14.91 26.92 7.64
C LEU A 84 15.56 27.61 6.43
#